data_AF-A0A7C7EMY1-F1
#
_entry.id   AF-A0A7C7EMY1-F1
#
_cell.length_a   1.000
_cell.length_b   1.000
_cell.length_c   1.000
_cell.angle_alpha   90.00
_cell.angle_beta   90.00
_cell.angle_gamma   90.00
#
_symmetry.space_group_name_H-M   'P 1'
#
loop_
_entity.id
_entity.type
_entity.pdbx_description
1 polymer ?
#
loop_
_entity_poly.entity_id
_entity_poly.type
_entity_poly.pdbx_seq_one_letter_code
_entity_poly.pdbx_strand_id
1 'polypeptide(L)'
;MLAITYGNLYFKWPKIVFSYCQTHLSNMDKVSYKGLINECFRKIRNYSFKDRLKHLTDSFKGEVFLNSKHKEKYYRVIYEQDLDIYDISPRYIAVIFLLTSDETLWNLLEHTVKPNGFDFNKCNLKLISIEGYAIYQMAKTIWTGKESIEISEIADVDLIDDKVFKAIINASLITRYGTDIFLITK
;
A
#
# COMPACT_ATOMS: atom_id res chain seq x y z
N MET A 1 -31.04 -0.04 35.09
CA MET A 1 -30.02 -0.99 34.63
C MET A 1 -29.30 -0.34 33.44
N LEU A 2 -28.13 0.23 33.67
CA LEU A 2 -27.31 0.91 32.67
C LEU A 2 -26.39 -0.12 31.99
N ALA A 3 -26.35 -0.13 30.65
CA ALA A 3 -25.22 -0.62 29.87
C ALA A 3 -25.20 0.08 28.50
N ILE A 4 -24.79 1.35 28.56
CA ILE A 4 -23.95 2.11 27.63
C ILE A 4 -24.04 1.75 26.13
N THR A 5 -24.67 2.65 25.38
CA THR A 5 -24.45 2.88 23.95
C THR A 5 -23.01 3.35 23.70
N TYR A 6 -22.14 2.50 23.17
CA TYR A 6 -20.89 2.95 22.56
C TYR A 6 -21.15 3.23 21.07
N GLY A 7 -20.99 4.50 20.72
CA GLY A 7 -21.30 5.05 19.42
C GLY A 7 -20.44 4.49 18.29
N ASN A 8 -21.08 4.35 17.14
CA ASN A 8 -20.47 4.24 15.82
C ASN A 8 -19.40 5.33 15.60
N LEU A 9 -18.13 4.97 15.80
CA LEU A 9 -16.98 5.66 15.21
C LEU A 9 -16.34 4.69 14.22
N TYR A 10 -16.87 4.67 13.00
CA TYR A 10 -16.36 3.84 11.92
C TYR A 10 -14.90 4.19 11.60
N PHE A 11 -13.98 3.32 12.01
CA PHE A 11 -12.60 3.26 11.57
C PHE A 11 -12.58 2.88 10.09
N LYS A 12 -12.65 3.87 9.20
CA LYS A 12 -12.52 3.67 7.75
C LYS A 12 -11.21 4.29 7.27
N TRP A 13 -10.57 3.64 6.30
CA TRP A 13 -9.44 4.25 5.60
C TRP A 13 -9.80 5.66 5.10
N PRO A 14 -8.91 6.65 5.22
CA PRO A 14 -9.18 7.97 4.66
C PRO A 14 -9.40 7.86 3.15
N LYS A 15 -10.56 8.32 2.64
CA LYS A 15 -10.88 8.29 1.21
C LYS A 15 -9.80 8.92 0.32
N ILE A 16 -9.05 9.88 0.87
CA ILE A 16 -7.95 10.55 0.18
C ILE A 16 -6.82 9.58 -0.22
N VAL A 17 -6.61 8.48 0.52
CA VAL A 17 -5.54 7.51 0.24
C VAL A 17 -5.78 6.79 -1.09
N PHE A 18 -7.05 6.53 -1.44
CA PHE A 18 -7.41 5.72 -2.61
C PHE A 18 -8.00 6.55 -3.77
N SER A 19 -8.04 7.88 -3.63
CA SER A 19 -8.32 8.78 -4.75
C SER A 19 -7.01 9.19 -5.40
N TYR A 20 -6.84 9.01 -6.70
CA TYR A 20 -5.65 9.49 -7.39
C TYR A 20 -5.53 11.03 -7.30
N CYS A 21 -4.33 11.54 -7.03
CA CYS A 21 -4.01 12.96 -7.06
C CYS A 21 -3.43 13.30 -8.43
N GLN A 22 -4.15 14.11 -9.21
CA GLN A 22 -3.69 14.51 -10.53
C GLN A 22 -2.60 15.59 -10.49
N THR A 23 -2.30 16.15 -9.31
CA THR A 23 -1.16 17.06 -9.15
C THR A 23 0.13 16.25 -9.21
N HIS A 24 0.83 16.34 -10.35
CA HIS A 24 2.24 15.97 -10.41
C HIS A 24 2.98 16.68 -9.28
N LEU A 25 3.87 15.99 -8.57
CA LEU A 25 4.79 16.57 -7.56
C LEU A 25 5.75 17.64 -8.15
N SER A 26 5.53 18.03 -9.41
CA SER A 26 6.26 18.99 -10.24
C SER A 26 6.26 20.46 -9.80
N ASN A 27 5.46 20.86 -8.81
CA ASN A 27 5.51 22.24 -8.28
C ASN A 27 5.41 22.21 -6.76
N MET A 28 6.30 22.98 -6.12
CA MET A 28 6.51 23.18 -4.67
C MET A 28 7.56 22.24 -4.06
N ASP A 29 8.61 22.85 -3.48
CA ASP A 29 9.60 22.34 -2.53
C ASP A 29 9.55 20.84 -2.21
N LYS A 30 10.68 20.12 -2.43
CA LYS A 30 10.94 18.73 -2.01
C LYS A 30 9.93 18.23 -0.96
N VAL A 31 8.83 17.63 -1.41
CA VAL A 31 7.81 17.14 -0.48
C VAL A 31 8.42 15.97 0.27
N SER A 32 8.69 16.17 1.57
CA SER A 32 9.30 15.13 2.39
C SER A 32 8.38 13.91 2.50
N TYR A 33 8.98 12.73 2.64
CA TYR A 33 8.25 11.49 2.91
C TYR A 33 7.28 11.65 4.09
N LYS A 34 7.72 12.30 5.17
CA LYS A 34 6.89 12.64 6.34
C LYS A 34 5.71 13.55 6.00
N GLY A 35 5.89 14.50 5.09
CA GLY A 35 4.82 15.37 4.59
C GLY A 35 3.71 14.59 3.91
N LEU A 36 4.06 13.67 3.01
CA LEU A 36 3.11 12.82 2.29
C LEU A 36 2.36 11.89 3.24
N ILE A 37 3.07 11.25 4.17
CA ILE A 37 2.47 10.42 5.22
C ILE A 37 1.44 11.22 6.03
N ASN A 38 1.81 12.43 6.47
CA ASN A 38 0.91 13.29 7.22
C ASN A 38 -0.32 13.70 6.40
N GLU A 39 -0.15 14.03 5.11
CA GLU A 39 -1.28 14.38 4.24
C GLU A 39 -2.28 13.23 4.14
N CYS A 40 -1.80 12.02 3.86
CA CYS A 40 -2.62 10.82 3.67
C CYS A 40 -3.28 10.33 4.97
N PHE A 41 -2.54 10.28 6.07
CA PHE A 41 -2.91 9.47 7.23
C PHE A 41 -3.26 10.27 8.49
N ARG A 42 -3.10 11.61 8.52
CA ARG A 42 -3.38 12.44 9.72
C ARG A 42 -4.77 12.22 10.35
N LYS A 43 -5.77 11.88 9.52
CA LYS A 43 -7.17 11.71 9.94
C LYS A 43 -7.43 10.36 10.63
N ILE A 44 -6.52 9.40 10.54
CA ILE A 44 -6.65 8.11 11.22
C ILE A 44 -6.59 8.34 12.73
N ARG A 45 -7.49 7.73 13.49
CA ARG A 45 -7.58 7.84 14.95
C ARG A 45 -7.18 6.52 15.64
N ASN A 46 -6.07 5.93 15.21
CA ASN A 46 -5.49 4.74 15.82
C ASN A 46 -4.07 5.08 16.29
N TYR A 47 -3.80 4.91 17.59
CA TYR A 47 -2.53 5.29 18.21
C TYR A 47 -1.39 4.39 17.71
N SER A 48 -1.56 3.07 17.76
CA SER A 48 -0.56 2.10 17.30
C SER A 48 -0.18 2.32 15.84
N PHE A 49 -1.16 2.58 14.97
CA PHE A 49 -0.90 2.91 13.56
C PHE A 49 -0.07 4.18 13.40
N LYS A 50 -0.37 5.24 14.17
CA LYS A 50 0.40 6.50 14.13
C LYS A 50 1.82 6.32 14.65
N ASP A 51 2.00 5.49 15.67
CA ASP A 51 3.31 5.20 16.22
C ASP A 51 4.18 4.47 15.20
N ARG A 52 3.62 3.45 14.53
CA ARG A 52 4.27 2.76 13.41
C ARG A 52 4.60 3.70 12.24
N LEU A 53 3.70 4.62 11.89
CA LEU A 53 3.98 5.65 10.87
C LEU A 53 5.16 6.54 11.27
N LYS A 54 5.22 6.95 12.54
CA LYS A 54 6.33 7.76 13.05
C LYS A 54 7.65 7.01 12.90
N HIS A 55 7.72 5.76 13.35
CA HIS A 55 8.89 4.90 13.18
C HIS A 55 9.30 4.72 11.70
N LEU A 56 8.33 4.52 10.82
CA LEU A 56 8.56 4.41 9.38
C LEU A 56 9.12 5.71 8.79
N THR A 57 8.60 6.88 9.21
CA THR A 57 9.13 8.17 8.75
C THR A 57 10.52 8.47 9.28
N ASP A 58 10.81 8.15 10.54
CA ASP A 58 12.09 8.43 11.17
C ASP A 58 13.20 7.51 10.63
N SER A 59 12.85 6.31 10.15
CA SER A 59 13.76 5.33 9.56
C SER A 59 13.90 5.42 8.04
N PHE A 60 13.23 6.36 7.36
CA PHE A 60 13.23 6.48 5.91
C PHE A 60 14.63 6.86 5.37
N LYS A 61 15.15 6.05 4.43
CA LYS A 61 16.50 6.21 3.85
C LYS A 61 16.52 6.76 2.43
N GLY A 62 15.40 7.33 1.96
CA GLY A 62 15.29 7.83 0.58
C GLY A 62 14.87 6.77 -0.44
N GLU A 63 14.32 5.64 -0.01
CA GLU A 63 13.77 4.63 -0.92
C GLU A 63 12.55 3.91 -0.33
N VAL A 64 11.50 3.80 -1.15
CA VAL A 64 10.23 3.16 -0.79
C VAL A 64 10.26 1.64 -0.92
N PHE A 65 11.13 1.09 -1.76
CA PHE A 65 11.31 -0.35 -1.88
C PHE A 65 11.81 -0.97 -0.57
N LEU A 66 11.49 -2.25 -0.39
CA LEU A 66 11.87 -2.99 0.82
C LEU A 66 13.34 -3.39 0.79
N ASN A 67 13.83 -3.73 -0.40
CA ASN A 67 15.21 -4.09 -0.71
C ASN A 67 15.41 -4.11 -2.23
N SER A 68 16.64 -4.38 -2.68
CA SER A 68 17.00 -4.48 -4.10
C SER A 68 16.23 -5.58 -4.84
N LYS A 69 15.99 -6.74 -4.23
CA LYS A 69 15.25 -7.85 -4.85
C LYS A 69 13.80 -7.46 -5.16
N HIS A 70 13.14 -6.78 -4.22
CA HIS A 70 11.79 -6.26 -4.42
C HIS A 70 11.78 -5.25 -5.58
N LYS A 71 12.73 -4.31 -5.61
CA LYS A 71 12.86 -3.32 -6.69
C LYS A 71 13.05 -3.95 -8.06
N GLU A 72 13.97 -4.91 -8.17
CA GLU A 72 14.25 -5.62 -9.41
C GLU A 72 13.03 -6.39 -9.91
N LYS A 73 12.39 -7.17 -9.03
CA LYS A 73 11.19 -7.94 -9.35
C LYS A 73 10.06 -7.01 -9.82
N TYR A 74 9.82 -5.93 -9.08
CA TYR A 74 8.81 -4.93 -9.43
C TYR A 74 9.02 -4.38 -10.85
N TYR A 75 10.22 -3.87 -11.15
CA TYR A 75 10.49 -3.29 -12.46
C TYR A 75 10.43 -4.32 -13.58
N ARG A 76 10.94 -5.54 -13.36
CA ARG A 76 10.82 -6.63 -14.33
C ARG A 76 9.35 -6.87 -14.72
N VAL A 77 8.48 -6.99 -13.72
CA VAL A 77 7.05 -7.22 -13.97
C VAL A 77 6.42 -6.06 -14.73
N ILE A 78 6.73 -4.81 -14.37
CA ILE A 78 6.21 -3.63 -15.06
C ILE A 78 6.66 -3.59 -16.52
N TYR A 79 7.93 -3.87 -16.81
CA TYR A 79 8.45 -3.88 -18.18
C TYR A 79 7.90 -5.03 -19.04
N GLU A 80 7.60 -6.18 -18.43
CA GLU A 80 7.01 -7.34 -19.12
C GLU A 80 5.55 -7.13 -19.56
N GLN A 81 4.84 -6.12 -19.02
CA GLN A 81 3.43 -5.89 -19.39
C GLN A 81 3.24 -5.24 -20.76
N ASP A 82 4.31 -4.78 -21.42
CA ASP A 82 4.26 -4.08 -22.72
C ASP A 82 3.22 -2.94 -22.76
N LEU A 83 3.08 -2.24 -21.63
CA LEU A 83 2.20 -1.08 -21.48
C LEU A 83 3.00 0.22 -21.65
N ASP A 84 2.41 1.20 -22.33
CA ASP A 84 2.92 2.57 -22.25
C ASP A 84 2.84 3.02 -20.78
N ILE A 85 3.94 3.60 -20.27
CA ILE A 85 4.04 4.10 -18.90
C ILE A 85 2.93 5.12 -18.57
N TYR A 86 2.42 5.84 -19.57
CA TYR A 86 1.31 6.78 -19.42
C TYR A 86 -0.07 6.11 -19.31
N ASP A 87 -0.19 4.86 -19.75
CA ASP A 87 -1.43 4.07 -19.69
C ASP A 87 -1.52 3.22 -18.42
N ILE A 88 -0.46 3.14 -17.62
CA ILE A 88 -0.45 2.33 -16.40
C ILE A 88 -1.15 3.08 -15.27
N SER A 89 -2.27 2.52 -14.79
CA SER A 89 -3.01 3.09 -13.67
C SER A 89 -2.16 3.11 -12.39
N PRO A 90 -2.16 4.20 -11.60
CA PRO A 90 -1.52 4.25 -10.28
C PRO A 90 -1.96 3.13 -9.33
N ARG A 91 -3.22 2.66 -9.46
CA ARG A 91 -3.71 1.50 -8.72
C ARG A 91 -3.02 0.21 -9.16
N TYR A 92 -2.82 0.04 -10.46
CA TYR A 92 -2.11 -1.11 -11.00
C TYR A 92 -0.66 -1.14 -10.51
N ILE A 93 0.04 -0.01 -10.62
CA ILE A 93 1.41 0.20 -10.12
C ILE A 93 1.51 -0.16 -8.63
N ALA A 94 0.59 0.35 -7.81
CA ALA A 94 0.55 0.06 -6.38
C ALA A 94 0.27 -1.41 -6.06
N VAL A 95 -0.62 -2.07 -6.81
CA VAL A 95 -0.91 -3.50 -6.63
C VAL A 95 0.29 -4.35 -6.99
N ILE A 96 0.97 -4.11 -8.13
CA ILE A 96 2.21 -4.83 -8.47
C ILE A 96 3.28 -4.62 -7.39
N PHE A 97 3.43 -3.39 -6.90
CA PHE A 97 4.35 -3.09 -5.79
C PHE A 97 4.03 -3.92 -4.53
N LEU A 98 2.76 -4.07 -4.16
CA LEU A 98 2.40 -4.92 -3.02
C LEU A 98 2.67 -6.39 -3.28
N LEU A 99 2.18 -6.93 -4.40
CA LEU A 99 2.25 -8.36 -4.65
C LEU A 99 3.70 -8.82 -4.79
N THR A 100 4.56 -8.03 -5.42
CA THR A 100 5.99 -8.37 -5.59
C THR A 100 6.81 -8.21 -4.31
N SER A 101 6.23 -7.63 -3.24
CA SER A 101 6.88 -7.48 -1.94
C SER A 101 6.95 -8.77 -1.11
N ASP A 102 6.09 -9.74 -1.44
CA ASP A 102 6.08 -11.09 -0.87
C ASP A 102 6.24 -12.15 -1.97
N GLU A 103 7.23 -13.02 -1.81
CA GLU A 103 7.60 -13.98 -2.84
C GLU A 103 6.59 -15.11 -3.00
N THR A 104 6.07 -15.62 -1.88
CA THR A 104 5.07 -16.69 -1.88
C THR A 104 3.77 -16.22 -2.54
N LEU A 105 3.31 -15.03 -2.17
CA LEU A 105 2.13 -14.40 -2.72
C LEU A 105 2.29 -14.08 -4.20
N TRP A 106 3.46 -13.55 -4.61
CA TRP A 106 3.75 -13.30 -6.02
C TRP A 106 3.65 -14.57 -6.85
N ASN A 107 4.32 -15.66 -6.44
CA ASN A 107 4.33 -16.92 -7.17
C ASN A 107 2.90 -17.52 -7.30
N LEU A 108 2.04 -17.28 -6.31
CA LEU A 108 0.64 -17.71 -6.35
C LEU A 108 -0.23 -16.86 -7.29
N LEU A 109 0.16 -15.63 -7.59
CA LEU A 109 -0.70 -14.66 -8.28
C LEU A 109 -0.17 -14.21 -9.64
N GLU A 110 1.09 -14.42 -9.96
CA GLU A 110 1.72 -13.89 -11.19
C GLU A 110 0.95 -14.27 -12.46
N HIS A 111 0.44 -15.50 -12.53
CA HIS A 111 -0.35 -16.00 -13.65
C HIS A 111 -1.74 -15.35 -13.80
N THR A 112 -2.21 -14.65 -12.76
CA THR A 112 -3.49 -13.92 -12.76
C THR A 112 -3.34 -12.46 -13.15
N VAL A 113 -2.10 -11.95 -13.17
CA VAL A 113 -1.77 -10.58 -13.54
C VAL A 113 -1.93 -10.41 -15.03
N LYS A 114 -2.68 -9.39 -15.44
CA LYS A 114 -2.84 -8.98 -16.84
C LYS A 114 -2.50 -7.50 -16.98
N PRO A 115 -2.19 -7.01 -18.19
CA PRO A 115 -2.02 -5.57 -18.41
C PRO A 115 -3.25 -4.80 -17.90
N ASN A 116 -3.05 -3.89 -16.95
CA ASN A 116 -4.11 -3.11 -16.28
C ASN A 116 -5.29 -3.97 -15.73
N GLY A 117 -5.04 -5.20 -15.31
CA GLY A 117 -6.08 -6.10 -14.81
C GLY A 117 -5.60 -7.07 -13.74
N PHE A 118 -6.43 -7.27 -12.72
CA PHE A 118 -6.23 -8.30 -11.70
C PHE A 118 -7.53 -9.05 -11.39
N ASP A 119 -7.43 -10.37 -11.27
CA ASP A 119 -8.53 -11.25 -10.88
C ASP A 119 -8.34 -11.80 -9.47
N PHE A 120 -8.78 -11.01 -8.48
CA PHE A 120 -8.77 -11.39 -7.06
C PHE A 120 -9.73 -12.54 -6.70
N ASN A 121 -10.48 -13.12 -7.65
CA ASN A 121 -11.36 -14.25 -7.34
C ASN A 121 -10.65 -15.61 -7.45
N LYS A 122 -9.42 -15.63 -7.99
CA LYS A 122 -8.69 -16.87 -8.29
C LYS A 122 -7.58 -17.23 -7.29
N CYS A 123 -7.41 -16.45 -6.23
CA CYS A 123 -6.36 -16.71 -5.24
C CYS A 123 -6.78 -17.78 -4.22
N ASN A 124 -5.98 -18.85 -4.08
CA ASN A 124 -6.13 -19.80 -2.99
C ASN A 124 -5.43 -19.29 -1.73
N LEU A 125 -6.19 -18.65 -0.84
CA LEU A 125 -5.69 -18.05 0.40
C LEU A 125 -5.27 -19.08 1.47
N LYS A 126 -5.42 -20.40 1.25
CA LYS A 126 -5.06 -21.41 2.26
C LYS A 126 -3.54 -21.56 2.44
N LEU A 127 -2.74 -21.08 1.49
CA LEU A 127 -1.29 -21.25 1.45
C LEU A 127 -0.50 -19.98 1.82
N ILE A 128 -1.18 -18.88 2.14
CA ILE A 128 -0.52 -17.61 2.45
C ILE A 128 -0.37 -17.43 3.96
N SER A 129 0.73 -16.80 4.37
CA SER A 129 0.93 -16.37 5.76
C SER A 129 -0.06 -15.28 6.16
N ILE A 130 -0.14 -14.95 7.45
CA ILE A 130 -0.92 -13.82 7.97
C ILE A 130 -0.50 -12.51 7.27
N GLU A 131 0.81 -12.32 7.09
CA GLU A 131 1.38 -11.18 6.37
C GLU A 131 1.01 -11.17 4.89
N GLY A 132 1.11 -12.32 4.21
CA GLY A 132 0.69 -12.48 2.82
C GLY A 132 -0.82 -12.19 2.65
N TYR A 133 -1.64 -12.58 3.63
CA TYR A 133 -3.05 -12.23 3.68
C TYR A 133 -3.26 -10.72 3.83
N ALA A 134 -2.50 -10.05 4.68
CA ALA A 134 -2.59 -8.60 4.83
C ALA A 134 -2.22 -7.85 3.54
N ILE A 135 -1.13 -8.26 2.88
CA ILE A 135 -0.71 -7.71 1.58
C ILE A 135 -1.81 -7.93 0.53
N TYR A 136 -2.36 -9.14 0.48
CA TYR A 136 -3.44 -9.50 -0.45
C TYR A 136 -4.70 -8.64 -0.24
N GLN A 137 -5.16 -8.52 0.99
CA GLN A 137 -6.36 -7.72 1.30
C GLN A 137 -6.14 -6.23 1.05
N MET A 138 -4.93 -5.72 1.28
CA MET A 138 -4.58 -4.36 0.95
C MET A 138 -4.55 -4.14 -0.57
N ALA A 139 -3.96 -5.06 -1.33
CA ALA A 139 -3.97 -5.02 -2.79
C ALA A 139 -5.40 -5.04 -3.36
N LYS A 140 -6.26 -5.90 -2.81
CA LYS A 140 -7.69 -5.96 -3.15
C LYS A 140 -8.41 -4.65 -2.80
N THR A 141 -8.08 -4.05 -1.66
CA THR A 141 -8.62 -2.75 -1.24
C THR A 141 -8.27 -1.64 -2.21
N ILE A 142 -7.00 -1.55 -2.62
CA ILE A 142 -6.53 -0.58 -3.63
C ILE A 142 -7.22 -0.79 -4.97
N TRP A 143 -7.30 -2.05 -5.43
CA TRP A 143 -7.85 -2.37 -6.75
C TRP A 143 -9.34 -2.07 -6.84
N THR A 144 -10.11 -2.49 -5.84
CA THR A 144 -11.58 -2.39 -5.86
C THR A 144 -12.11 -1.08 -5.29
N GLY A 145 -11.27 -0.35 -4.54
CA GLY A 145 -11.69 0.79 -3.72
C GLY A 145 -12.59 0.41 -2.54
N LYS A 146 -12.73 -0.88 -2.24
CA LYS A 146 -13.55 -1.41 -1.14
C LYS A 146 -12.64 -1.99 -0.06
N GLU A 147 -12.79 -1.48 1.15
CA GLU A 147 -12.03 -1.93 2.32
C GLU A 147 -12.19 -3.43 2.54
N SER A 148 -11.05 -4.14 2.56
CA SER A 148 -10.97 -5.58 2.81
C SER A 148 -10.02 -5.93 3.98
N ILE A 149 -9.42 -4.92 4.61
CA ILE A 149 -8.56 -5.00 5.79
C ILE A 149 -8.69 -3.72 6.63
N GLU A 150 -8.78 -3.87 7.94
CA GLU A 150 -8.94 -2.78 8.88
C GLU A 150 -7.59 -2.14 9.27
N ILE A 151 -7.65 -0.86 9.67
CA ILE A 151 -6.48 -0.15 10.21
C ILE A 151 -5.95 -0.81 11.50
N SER A 152 -6.85 -1.36 12.34
CA SER A 152 -6.50 -2.09 13.56
C SER A 152 -5.62 -3.29 13.27
N GLU A 153 -5.98 -4.09 12.26
CA GLU A 153 -5.18 -5.26 11.83
C GLU A 153 -3.79 -4.81 11.39
N ILE A 154 -3.70 -3.75 10.58
CA ILE A 154 -2.43 -3.19 10.09
C ILE A 154 -1.59 -2.57 11.21
N ALA A 155 -2.24 -2.06 12.25
CA ALA A 155 -1.55 -1.46 13.38
C ALA A 155 -0.97 -2.50 14.35
N ASP A 156 -1.41 -3.75 14.27
CA ASP A 156 -1.00 -4.84 15.15
C ASP A 156 0.39 -5.36 14.75
N VAL A 157 1.35 -5.21 15.66
CA VAL A 157 2.75 -5.61 15.45
C VAL A 157 2.97 -7.11 15.57
N ASP A 158 2.05 -7.82 16.23
CA ASP A 158 2.10 -9.28 16.37
C ASP A 158 1.56 -9.96 15.11
N LEU A 159 0.71 -9.26 14.33
CA LEU A 159 0.16 -9.76 13.07
C LEU A 159 0.97 -9.31 11.85
N ILE A 160 1.47 -8.07 11.86
CA ILE A 160 2.08 -7.43 10.69
C ILE A 160 3.40 -6.80 11.10
N ASP A 161 4.51 -7.36 10.59
CA ASP A 161 5.84 -6.81 10.82
C ASP A 161 6.05 -5.44 10.15
N ASP A 162 7.17 -4.79 10.47
CA ASP A 162 7.50 -3.46 9.95
C ASP A 162 7.78 -3.45 8.44
N LYS A 163 8.20 -4.58 7.87
CA LYS A 163 8.48 -4.71 6.44
C LYS A 163 7.17 -4.71 5.65
N VAL A 164 6.17 -5.46 6.10
CA VAL A 164 4.83 -5.54 5.52
C VAL A 164 4.08 -4.23 5.72
N PHE A 165 4.19 -3.62 6.90
CA PHE A 165 3.66 -2.29 7.15
C PHE A 165 4.26 -1.25 6.19
N LYS A 166 5.59 -1.23 6.02
CA LYS A 166 6.26 -0.38 5.03
C LYS A 166 5.69 -0.59 3.62
N ALA A 167 5.47 -1.85 3.21
CA ALA A 167 4.91 -2.17 1.91
C ALA A 167 3.50 -1.59 1.73
N ILE A 168 2.61 -1.81 2.70
CA ILE A 168 1.23 -1.31 2.73
C ILE A 168 1.18 0.22 2.64
N ILE A 169 1.99 0.90 3.46
CA ILE A 169 2.02 2.36 3.49
C ILE A 169 2.57 2.92 2.17
N ASN A 170 3.65 2.36 1.64
CA ASN A 170 4.23 2.87 0.38
C ASN A 170 3.32 2.60 -0.82
N ALA A 171 2.63 1.47 -0.88
CA ALA A 171 1.64 1.20 -1.91
C ALA A 171 0.44 2.15 -1.84
N SER A 172 0.02 2.51 -0.63
CA SER A 172 -1.01 3.52 -0.40
C SER A 172 -0.59 4.89 -0.96
N LEU A 173 0.67 5.28 -0.75
CA LEU A 173 1.22 6.49 -1.35
C LEU A 173 1.28 6.41 -2.87
N ILE A 174 1.74 5.29 -3.44
CA ILE A 174 1.77 5.08 -4.90
C ILE A 174 0.35 5.18 -5.50
N THR A 175 -0.65 4.64 -4.82
CA THR A 175 -2.06 4.74 -5.27
C THR A 175 -2.50 6.20 -5.38
N ARG A 176 -2.03 7.05 -4.46
CA ARG A 176 -2.39 8.47 -4.39
C ARG A 176 -1.58 9.32 -5.36
N TYR A 177 -0.27 9.15 -5.44
CA TYR A 177 0.65 10.06 -6.11
C TYR A 177 1.36 9.45 -7.33
N GLY A 178 1.07 8.19 -7.67
CA GLY A 178 1.66 7.52 -8.83
C GLY A 178 3.15 7.25 -8.69
N THR A 179 3.85 7.31 -9.83
CA THR A 179 5.28 7.00 -9.95
C THR A 179 6.20 8.03 -9.30
N ASP A 180 5.71 9.25 -9.04
CA ASP A 180 6.48 10.31 -8.39
C ASP A 180 7.00 9.87 -7.00
N ILE A 181 6.32 8.91 -6.35
CA ILE A 181 6.74 8.32 -5.07
C ILE A 181 8.14 7.67 -5.15
N PHE A 182 8.53 7.16 -6.31
CA PHE A 182 9.85 6.55 -6.50
C PHE A 182 10.99 7.60 -6.55
N LEU A 183 10.67 8.89 -6.66
CA LEU A 183 11.63 9.99 -6.71
C LEU A 183 11.88 10.64 -5.34
N ILE A 184 11.15 10.23 -4.31
CA ILE A 184 11.28 10.80 -2.96
C ILE A 184 12.65 10.47 -2.40
N THR A 185 13.39 11.52 -2.03
CA THR A 185 14.67 11.42 -1.34
C THR A 185 14.50 11.73 0.15
N LYS A 186 15.55 11.48 0.94
CA LYS A 186 15.57 11.76 2.38
C LYS A 186 15.34 13.25 2.68
#